data_AF-A0A7G2D8M1-F1
#
_entry.id   AF-A0A7G2D8M1-F1
#
_cell.length_a   1.000
_cell.length_b   1.000
_cell.length_c   1.000
_cell.angle_alpha   90.00
_cell.angle_beta   90.00
_cell.angle_gamma   90.00
#
_symmetry.space_group_name_H-M   'P 1'
#
loop_
_entity.id
_entity.type
_entity.pdbx_description
1 polymer ?
#
loop_
_entity_poly.entity_id
_entity_poly.type
_entity_poly.pdbx_seq_one_letter_code
_entity_poly.pdbx_strand_id
1 'polypeptide(L)'
;MRPKPFVVSFFTLLAVFFYGIAAMSFGERYTFFGYILVGSVHLLFAHGIWVGHETLVDLSAYIALLDLLFGLLWVMVGLSIPAITLTLLSALILFVLMDEEVRTELKMP
;
A
#
# COMPACT_ATOMS: atom_id res chain seq x y z
N MET A 1 -18.92 4.08 -9.61
CA MET A 1 -18.34 2.74 -9.35
C MET A 1 -18.04 2.68 -7.87
N ARG A 2 -18.27 1.56 -7.17
CA ARG A 2 -17.95 1.47 -5.72
C ARG A 2 -16.42 1.44 -5.55
N PRO A 3 -15.79 2.40 -4.85
CA PRO A 3 -14.34 2.51 -4.72
C PRO A 3 -13.78 1.44 -3.77
N LYS A 4 -14.55 0.99 -2.77
CA LYS A 4 -14.14 0.01 -1.76
C LYS A 4 -13.43 -1.23 -2.32
N PRO A 5 -14.01 -2.01 -3.26
CA PRO A 5 -13.34 -3.20 -3.80
C PRO A 5 -12.02 -2.87 -4.51
N PHE A 6 -11.90 -1.72 -5.18
CA PHE A 6 -10.68 -1.32 -5.87
C PHE A 6 -9.57 -0.95 -4.88
N VAL A 7 -9.90 -0.15 -3.86
CA VAL A 7 -8.94 0.26 -2.82
C VAL A 7 -8.49 -0.96 -2.01
N VAL A 8 -9.40 -1.87 -1.65
CA VAL A 8 -9.05 -3.11 -0.93
C VAL A 8 -8.17 -4.02 -1.79
N SER A 9 -8.51 -4.18 -3.07
CA SER A 9 -7.69 -4.97 -4.00
C SER A 9 -6.30 -4.38 -4.16
N PHE A 10 -6.18 -3.05 -4.21
CA PHE A 10 -4.91 -2.35 -4.28
C PHE A 10 -4.01 -2.68 -3.09
N PHE A 11 -4.49 -2.48 -1.86
CA PHE A 11 -3.69 -2.77 -0.66
C PHE A 11 -3.36 -4.27 -0.54
N THR A 12 -4.28 -5.15 -0.95
CA THR A 12 -4.04 -6.59 -0.98
C THR A 12 -2.95 -6.98 -1.98
N LEU A 13 -2.96 -6.40 -3.18
CA LEU A 13 -1.95 -6.65 -4.21
C LEU A 13 -0.58 -6.12 -3.79
N LEU A 14 -0.51 -4.95 -3.14
CA LEU A 14 0.74 -4.44 -2.57
C LEU A 14 1.29 -5.37 -1.49
N ALA A 15 0.43 -5.90 -0.62
CA ALA A 15 0.86 -6.85 0.39
C ALA A 15 1.46 -8.12 -0.25
N VAL A 16 0.78 -8.68 -1.26
CA VAL A 16 1.28 -9.84 -2.02
C VAL A 16 2.61 -9.52 -2.70
N PHE A 17 2.73 -8.31 -3.28
CA PHE A 17 3.97 -7.86 -3.89
C PHE A 17 5.13 -7.83 -2.90
N PHE A 18 4.97 -7.21 -1.73
CA PHE A 18 6.02 -7.18 -0.71
C PHE A 18 6.31 -8.56 -0.13
N TYR A 19 5.32 -9.43 0.04
CA TYR A 19 5.57 -10.83 0.41
C TYR A 19 6.32 -11.61 -0.66
N GLY A 20 6.08 -11.34 -1.94
CA GLY A 20 6.86 -11.88 -3.04
C GLY A 20 8.33 -11.46 -2.95
N ILE A 21 8.60 -10.19 -2.67
CA ILE A 21 9.97 -9.70 -2.45
C ILE A 21 10.58 -10.36 -1.21
N ALA A 22 9.84 -10.45 -0.10
CA ALA A 22 10.30 -11.16 1.09
C ALA A 22 10.69 -12.60 0.77
N ALA A 23 9.86 -13.35 0.04
CA ALA A 23 10.15 -14.72 -0.35
C ALA A 23 11.44 -14.84 -1.19
N MET A 24 11.71 -13.87 -2.08
CA MET A 24 12.96 -13.81 -2.83
C MET A 24 14.18 -13.47 -1.95
N SER A 25 13.97 -12.78 -0.83
CA SER A 25 15.01 -12.36 0.12
C SER A 25 15.18 -13.29 1.32
N PHE A 26 14.73 -14.55 1.26
CA PHE A 26 14.72 -15.51 2.40
C PHE A 26 16.08 -15.71 3.10
N GLY A 27 17.20 -15.47 2.42
CA GLY A 27 18.56 -15.54 2.99
C GLY A 27 19.04 -14.28 3.71
N GLU A 28 18.35 -13.16 3.54
CA GLU A 28 18.75 -11.86 4.08
C GLU A 28 17.84 -11.46 5.24
N ARG A 29 18.24 -11.80 6.47
CA ARG A 29 17.37 -11.69 7.66
C ARG A 29 16.66 -10.34 7.78
N TYR A 30 17.39 -9.23 7.69
CA TYR A 30 16.81 -7.89 7.86
C TYR A 30 15.88 -7.51 6.69
N THR A 31 16.29 -7.79 5.46
CA THR A 31 15.50 -7.56 4.24
C THR A 31 14.20 -8.36 4.26
N PHE A 32 14.29 -9.65 4.62
CA PHE A 32 13.16 -10.57 4.73
C PHE A 32 12.10 -10.08 5.71
N PHE A 33 12.49 -9.83 6.96
CA PHE A 33 11.55 -9.38 7.99
C PHE A 33 11.02 -7.97 7.69
N GLY A 34 11.84 -7.10 7.09
CA GLY A 34 11.40 -5.78 6.63
C GLY A 34 10.24 -5.87 5.66
N TYR A 35 10.36 -6.67 4.60
CA TYR A 35 9.30 -6.83 3.62
C TYR A 35 8.07 -7.58 4.13
N ILE A 36 8.23 -8.54 5.06
CA ILE A 36 7.08 -9.14 5.76
C ILE A 36 6.31 -8.10 6.56
N LEU A 37 7.02 -7.24 7.30
CA LEU A 37 6.38 -6.19 8.09
C LEU A 37 5.58 -5.25 7.19
N VAL A 38 6.20 -4.77 6.10
CA VAL A 38 5.54 -3.86 5.14
C VAL A 38 4.31 -4.53 4.50
N GLY A 39 4.43 -5.78 4.05
CA GLY A 39 3.28 -6.51 3.49
C GLY A 39 2.14 -6.70 4.51
N SER A 40 2.48 -6.96 5.77
CA SER A 40 1.50 -7.12 6.86
C SER A 40 0.75 -5.81 7.15
N VAL A 41 1.46 -4.67 7.12
CA VAL A 41 0.85 -3.35 7.26
C VAL A 41 -0.17 -3.14 6.14
N HIS A 42 0.18 -3.43 4.89
CA HIS A 42 -0.75 -3.29 3.76
C HIS A 42 -1.98 -4.20 3.89
N LEU A 43 -1.83 -5.44 4.37
CA LEU A 43 -2.98 -6.31 4.67
C LEU A 43 -3.86 -5.75 5.79
N LEU A 44 -3.27 -5.15 6.83
CA LEU A 44 -4.02 -4.49 7.90
C LEU A 44 -4.89 -3.35 7.33
N PHE A 45 -4.35 -2.54 6.41
CA PHE A 45 -5.11 -1.50 5.73
C PHE A 45 -6.20 -2.08 4.83
N ALA A 46 -5.90 -3.11 4.04
CA ALA A 46 -6.91 -3.79 3.22
C ALA A 46 -8.09 -4.29 4.06
N HIS A 47 -7.81 -4.97 5.18
CA HIS A 47 -8.82 -5.44 6.11
C HIS A 47 -9.57 -4.29 6.80
N GLY A 48 -8.86 -3.26 7.26
CA GLY A 48 -9.46 -2.08 7.88
C GLY A 48 -10.45 -1.37 6.97
N ILE A 49 -10.08 -1.16 5.71
CA ILE A 49 -10.93 -0.54 4.69
C ILE A 49 -12.11 -1.45 4.33
N TRP A 50 -11.90 -2.77 4.27
CA TRP A 50 -12.98 -3.71 4.01
C TRP A 50 -14.10 -3.61 5.05
N VAL A 51 -13.74 -3.57 6.33
CA VAL A 51 -14.67 -3.50 7.47
C VAL A 51 -15.17 -2.06 7.73
N GLY A 52 -14.62 -1.05 7.05
CA GLY A 52 -15.02 0.35 7.24
C GLY A 52 -14.43 1.01 8.50
N HIS A 53 -13.28 0.55 8.97
CA HIS A 53 -12.64 1.11 10.17
C HIS A 53 -12.12 2.52 9.92
N GLU A 54 -12.78 3.52 10.52
CA GLU A 54 -12.53 4.96 10.25
C GLU A 54 -11.06 5.35 10.35
N THR A 55 -10.39 5.00 11.45
CA THR A 55 -8.98 5.34 11.64
C THR A 55 -8.07 4.76 10.57
N LEU A 56 -8.31 3.53 10.12
CA LEU A 56 -7.47 2.89 9.11
C LEU A 56 -7.74 3.47 7.72
N VAL A 57 -8.98 3.90 7.44
CA VAL A 57 -9.31 4.65 6.22
C VAL A 57 -8.63 6.01 6.21
N ASP A 58 -8.64 6.74 7.32
CA ASP A 58 -8.01 8.06 7.38
C ASP A 58 -6.48 7.96 7.31
N LEU A 59 -5.90 6.93 7.93
CA LEU A 59 -4.46 6.66 7.89
C LEU A 59 -3.98 6.14 6.52
N SER A 60 -4.86 5.59 5.69
CA SER A 60 -4.44 4.96 4.43
C SER A 60 -3.84 5.95 3.44
N ALA A 61 -4.29 7.21 3.44
CA ALA A 61 -3.70 8.27 2.62
C ALA A 61 -2.25 8.57 3.03
N TYR A 62 -1.96 8.57 4.33
CA TYR A 62 -0.60 8.79 4.83
C TYR A 62 0.33 7.61 4.51
N ILE A 63 -0.18 6.38 4.56
CA ILE A 63 0.59 5.21 4.12
C ILE A 63 0.87 5.26 2.62
N ALA A 64 -0.13 5.57 1.80
CA ALA A 64 0.08 5.75 0.36
C ALA A 64 1.13 6.83 0.04
N LEU A 65 1.11 7.94 0.79
CA LEU A 65 2.14 8.98 0.69
C LEU A 65 3.52 8.45 1.10
N LEU A 66 3.61 7.69 2.18
CA LEU A 66 4.85 7.08 2.63
C LEU A 66 5.43 6.12 1.57
N ASP A 67 4.58 5.29 0.96
CA ASP A 67 4.98 4.38 -0.12
C ASP A 67 5.44 5.15 -1.36
N LEU A 68 4.78 6.27 -1.70
CA LEU A 68 5.21 7.14 -2.78
C LEU A 68 6.62 7.71 -2.51
N LEU A 69 6.85 8.21 -1.29
CA LEU A 69 8.15 8.74 -0.89
C LEU A 69 9.23 7.65 -0.94
N PHE A 70 8.94 6.44 -0.45
CA PHE A 70 9.87 5.32 -0.53
C PHE A 70 10.11 4.85 -1.97
N GLY A 71 9.07 4.81 -2.79
CA GLY A 71 9.21 4.51 -4.23
C GLY A 71 10.16 5.49 -4.91
N LEU A 72 9.98 6.79 -4.67
CA LEU A 72 10.86 7.85 -5.19
C LEU A 72 12.29 7.70 -4.68
N LEU A 73 12.48 7.47 -3.37
CA LEU A 73 13.81 7.21 -2.79
C LEU A 73 14.47 5.99 -3.43
N TRP A 74 13.72 4.92 -3.65
CA TRP A 74 14.22 3.72 -4.30
C TRP A 74 14.63 3.99 -5.75
N VAL A 75 13.82 4.74 -6.50
CA VAL A 75 14.17 5.21 -7.85
C VAL A 75 15.48 6.01 -7.85
N MET A 76 15.69 6.86 -6.83
CA MET A 76 16.92 7.67 -6.70
C MET A 76 18.17 6.82 -6.39
N VAL A 77 18.02 5.74 -5.62
CA VAL A 77 19.14 4.82 -5.30
C VAL A 77 19.44 3.88 -6.47
N GLY A 78 18.42 3.49 -7.23
CA GLY A 78 18.58 2.67 -8.43
C GLY A 78 17.27 2.49 -9.18
N LEU A 79 17.31 2.77 -10.49
CA LEU A 79 16.16 2.57 -11.36
C LEU A 79 15.87 1.07 -11.49
N SER A 80 14.77 0.62 -10.88
CA SER A 80 14.30 -0.76 -10.99
C SER A 80 12.80 -0.78 -11.25
N ILE A 81 12.33 -1.82 -11.94
CA ILE A 81 10.89 -2.02 -12.22
C ILE A 81 10.07 -1.96 -10.92
N PRO A 82 10.45 -2.65 -9.82
CA PRO A 82 9.76 -2.54 -8.52
C PRO A 82 9.58 -1.11 -8.03
N ALA A 83 10.63 -0.28 -8.11
CA ALA A 83 10.61 1.09 -7.62
C ALA A 83 9.66 1.98 -8.44
N ILE A 84 9.68 1.85 -9.77
CA ILE A 84 8.76 2.58 -10.67
C ILE A 84 7.31 2.13 -10.41
N THR A 85 7.08 0.82 -10.34
CA THR A 85 5.74 0.26 -10.09
C THR A 85 5.18 0.73 -8.76
N LEU A 86 5.96 0.66 -7.67
CA LEU A 86 5.54 1.16 -6.36
C LEU A 86 5.20 2.65 -6.43
N THR A 87 6.08 3.47 -6.98
CA THR A 87 5.87 4.92 -7.11
C THR A 87 4.56 5.26 -7.84
N LEU A 88 4.32 4.63 -8.99
CA LEU A 88 3.11 4.90 -9.79
C LEU A 88 1.85 4.41 -9.09
N LEU A 89 1.88 3.21 -8.52
CA LEU A 89 0.73 2.65 -7.80
C LEU A 89 0.40 3.50 -6.57
N SER A 90 1.40 3.90 -5.80
CA SER A 90 1.24 4.77 -4.63
C SER A 90 0.72 6.16 -5.01
N ALA A 91 1.18 6.74 -6.12
CA ALA A 91 0.64 8.00 -6.62
C ALA A 91 -0.85 7.88 -7.00
N LEU A 92 -1.24 6.81 -7.71
CA LEU A 92 -2.62 6.59 -8.15
C LEU A 92 -3.56 6.38 -6.95
N ILE A 93 -3.18 5.54 -6.00
CA ILE A 93 -4.04 5.33 -4.82
C ILE A 93 -4.09 6.57 -3.94
N LEU A 94 -2.98 7.32 -3.81
CA LEU A 94 -2.96 8.56 -3.05
C LEU A 94 -3.93 9.57 -3.66
N PHE A 95 -3.93 9.72 -4.99
CA PHE A 95 -4.87 10.57 -5.69
C PHE A 95 -6.33 10.19 -5.40
N VAL A 96 -6.65 8.90 -5.41
CA VAL A 96 -7.99 8.39 -5.06
C VAL A 96 -8.34 8.65 -3.58
N LEU A 97 -7.38 8.48 -2.66
CA LEU A 97 -7.59 8.65 -1.23
C LEU A 97 -7.59 10.12 -0.77
N MET A 98 -7.11 11.05 -1.60
CA MET A 98 -7.23 12.48 -1.33
C MET A 98 -8.68 12.98 -1.46
N ASP A 99 -9.52 12.26 -2.20
CA ASP A 99 -10.95 12.55 -2.30
C ASP A 99 -11.65 12.19 -0.97
N GLU A 100 -12.28 13.19 -0.35
CA GLU A 100 -13.01 13.04 0.91
C GLU A 100 -14.31 12.26 0.74
N GLU A 101 -14.97 12.35 -0.42
CA GLU A 101 -16.17 11.56 -0.71
C GLU A 101 -15.83 10.08 -0.78
N VAL A 102 -14.71 9.75 -1.45
CA VAL A 102 -14.19 8.37 -1.50
C VAL A 102 -13.89 7.85 -0.10
N ARG A 103 -13.14 8.60 0.71
CA ARG A 103 -12.85 8.18 2.09
C ARG A 103 -14.10 8.01 2.94
N THR A 104 -15.10 8.86 2.77
CA THR A 104 -16.39 8.73 3.45
C THR A 104 -17.12 7.45 3.04
N GLU A 105 -17.13 7.11 1.74
CA GLU A 105 -17.69 5.86 1.24
C GLU A 105 -16.95 4.63 1.79
N LEU A 106 -15.62 4.69 1.92
CA LEU A 106 -14.82 3.59 2.47
C LEU A 106 -15.13 3.29 3.94
N LYS A 107 -15.62 4.27 4.72
CA LYS A 107 -16.00 4.11 6.14
C LYS A 107 -17.35 3.41 6.32
N MET A 108 -18.18 3.36 5.27
CA MET A 108 -19.47 2.67 5.34
C MET A 108 -19.25 1.16 5.35
N PRO A 109 -20.01 0.37 6.14
CA PRO A 109 -19.88 -1.08 6.19
C PRO A 109 -20.23 -1.75 4.85
#